data_AF-A0A537KLE2-F1
#
_entry.id   AF-A0A537KLE2-F1
#
_cell.length_a   1.000
_cell.length_b   1.000
_cell.length_c   1.000
_cell.angle_alpha   90.00
_cell.angle_beta   90.00
_cell.angle_gamma   90.00
#
_symmetry.space_group_name_H-M   'P 1'
#
loop_
_entity.id
_entity.type
_entity.pdbx_description
1 polymer ?
#
loop_
_entity_poly.entity_id
_entity_poly.type
_entity_poly.pdbx_seq_one_letter_code
_entity_poly.pdbx_strand_id
1 'polypeptide(L)'
;EPQLKPVARNGGGLVVTDISPDGPAYGRLVPQGANGGPDVILKLNGQPVRTRAEFRAALRDAKSGDIVTLIAYNVSRQQEEVIRLRMP
;
A
#
# COMPACT_ATOMS: atom_id res chain seq x y z
N GLU A 1 17.57 -2.78 -9.36
CA GLU A 1 17.75 -1.45 -8.71
C GLU A 1 17.89 -1.62 -7.20
N PRO A 2 18.90 -1.02 -6.54
CA PRO A 2 19.16 -1.23 -5.11
C PRO A 2 18.02 -0.73 -4.20
N GLN A 3 17.25 0.26 -4.66
CA GLN A 3 16.14 0.87 -3.91
C GLN A 3 14.95 -0.10 -3.73
N LEU A 4 14.79 -1.10 -4.60
CA LEU A 4 13.70 -2.08 -4.50
C LEU A 4 14.08 -3.34 -3.70
N LYS A 5 15.29 -3.40 -3.13
CA LYS A 5 15.72 -4.53 -2.29
C LYS A 5 14.73 -4.85 -1.16
N PRO A 6 14.15 -3.88 -0.44
CA PRO A 6 13.15 -4.17 0.60
C PRO A 6 11.89 -4.82 0.05
N VAL A 7 11.40 -4.36 -1.10
CA VAL A 7 10.25 -4.97 -1.80
C VAL A 7 10.57 -6.41 -2.21
N ALA A 8 11.74 -6.64 -2.80
CA ALA A 8 12.18 -7.98 -3.20
C ALA A 8 12.31 -8.94 -2.00
N ARG A 9 12.83 -8.46 -0.85
CA ARG A 9 12.92 -9.24 0.40
C ARG A 9 11.55 -9.65 0.96
N ASN A 10 10.50 -8.87 0.70
CA ASN A 10 9.12 -9.22 1.04
C ASN A 10 8.46 -10.19 0.03
N GLY A 11 9.18 -10.59 -1.03
CA GLY A 11 8.68 -11.44 -2.10
C GLY A 11 7.83 -10.69 -3.13
N GLY A 12 7.97 -9.36 -3.19
CA GLY A 12 7.19 -8.49 -4.06
C GLY A 12 6.21 -7.59 -3.28
N GLY A 13 5.38 -6.87 -4.03
CA GLY A 13 4.38 -5.96 -3.52
C GLY A 13 3.55 -5.36 -4.65
N LEU A 14 2.56 -4.54 -4.29
CA LEU A 14 1.67 -3.87 -5.23
C LEU A 14 2.03 -2.40 -5.36
N VAL A 15 2.45 -1.99 -6.54
CA VAL A 15 2.71 -0.58 -6.85
C VAL A 15 1.38 0.18 -6.90
N VAL A 16 1.29 1.27 -6.14
CA VAL A 16 0.17 2.20 -6.21
C VAL A 16 0.30 2.99 -7.51
N THR A 17 -0.65 2.82 -8.41
CA THR A 17 -0.64 3.46 -9.73
C THR A 17 -1.54 4.68 -9.78
N ASP A 18 -2.65 4.66 -9.04
CA ASP A 18 -3.60 5.75 -8.95
C ASP A 18 -4.35 5.70 -7.62
N ILE A 19 -4.92 6.82 -7.20
CA ILE A 19 -5.69 6.98 -5.98
C ILE A 19 -6.93 7.85 -6.26
N SER A 20 -8.11 7.30 -5.98
CA SER A 20 -9.35 8.08 -6.06
C SER A 20 -9.33 9.26 -5.08
N PRO A 21 -9.66 10.49 -5.52
CA PRO A 21 -9.79 11.67 -4.65
C PRO A 21 -10.79 11.51 -3.50
N ASP A 22 -11.84 10.72 -3.72
CA ASP A 22 -12.89 10.46 -2.73
C ASP A 22 -12.59 9.21 -1.88
N GLY A 23 -11.46 8.56 -2.10
CA GLY A 23 -11.08 7.31 -1.46
C GLY A 23 -10.34 7.51 -0.14
N PRO A 24 -10.34 6.50 0.76
CA PRO A 24 -9.70 6.61 2.07
C PRO A 24 -8.18 6.72 2.00
N ALA A 25 -7.57 6.31 0.89
CA ALA A 25 -6.14 6.40 0.62
C ALA A 25 -5.67 7.79 0.16
N TYR A 26 -6.61 8.70 -0.16
CA TYR A 26 -6.27 10.02 -0.68
C TYR A 26 -5.44 10.82 0.33
N GLY A 27 -4.33 11.40 -0.14
CA GLY A 27 -3.37 12.13 0.69
C GLY A 27 -2.60 11.27 1.70
N ARG A 28 -2.76 9.95 1.68
CA ARG A 28 -2.06 9.01 2.58
C ARG A 28 -1.03 8.14 1.85
N LEU A 29 -1.34 7.79 0.60
CA LEU A 29 -0.44 7.08 -0.30
C LEU A 29 0.00 8.02 -1.44
N VAL A 30 1.14 7.69 -2.06
CA VAL A 30 1.69 8.37 -3.22
C VAL A 30 1.57 7.45 -4.44
N PRO A 31 0.83 7.84 -5.49
CA PRO A 31 0.72 7.05 -6.70
C PRO A 31 1.95 7.22 -7.60
N GLN A 32 2.11 6.30 -8.54
CA GLN A 32 3.10 6.42 -9.61
C GLN A 32 2.89 7.72 -10.39
N GLY A 33 3.98 8.40 -10.72
CA GLY A 33 3.95 9.67 -11.46
C GLY A 33 3.71 10.90 -10.58
N ALA A 34 3.38 10.73 -9.28
CA ALA A 34 3.36 11.83 -8.34
C ALA A 34 4.77 12.16 -7.80
N ASN A 35 4.94 13.40 -7.34
CA ASN A 35 6.14 13.84 -6.65
C ASN A 35 6.32 13.03 -5.35
N GLY A 36 7.54 12.55 -5.10
CA GLY A 36 7.84 11.72 -3.92
C GLY A 36 7.82 10.22 -4.17
N GLY A 37 7.64 9.77 -5.41
CA GLY A 37 7.79 8.37 -5.83
C GLY A 37 6.66 7.45 -5.32
N PRO A 38 6.35 6.37 -6.06
CA PRO A 38 5.22 5.53 -5.73
C PRO A 38 5.42 4.80 -4.40
N ASP A 39 4.31 4.61 -3.70
CA ASP A 39 4.23 3.62 -2.63
C ASP A 39 4.02 2.22 -3.21
N VAL A 40 4.68 1.25 -2.60
CA VAL A 40 4.52 -0.18 -2.89
C VAL A 40 3.91 -0.84 -1.66
N ILE A 41 2.67 -1.29 -1.76
CA ILE A 41 1.97 -1.98 -0.68
C ILE A 41 2.59 -3.36 -0.50
N LEU A 42 3.02 -3.66 0.72
CA LEU A 42 3.66 -4.93 1.09
C LEU A 42 2.73 -5.81 1.93
N LYS A 43 1.94 -5.21 2.83
CA LYS A 43 1.03 -5.93 3.73
C LYS A 43 -0.28 -5.19 3.92
N LEU A 44 -1.33 -5.96 4.18
CA LEU A 44 -2.64 -5.47 4.59
C LEU A 44 -3.12 -6.25 5.82
N ASN A 45 -3.43 -5.56 6.91
CA ASN A 45 -3.83 -6.15 8.19
C ASN A 45 -2.88 -7.27 8.66
N GLY A 46 -1.57 -7.06 8.48
CA GLY A 46 -0.53 -8.03 8.82
C GLY A 46 -0.31 -9.15 7.80
N GLN A 47 -1.20 -9.32 6.81
CA GLN A 47 -1.07 -10.30 5.74
C GLN A 47 -0.20 -9.76 4.60
N PRO A 48 0.83 -10.49 4.15
CA PRO A 48 1.57 -10.14 2.93
C PRO A 48 0.66 -10.07 1.71
N VAL A 49 0.83 -9.04 0.88
CA VAL A 49 0.08 -8.86 -0.37
C VAL A 49 1.05 -8.63 -1.52
N ARG A 50 1.09 -9.56 -2.46
CA ARG A 50 1.98 -9.56 -3.63
C ARG A 50 1.20 -9.54 -4.93
N THR A 51 -0.06 -9.96 -4.87
CA THR A 51 -0.98 -9.97 -6.02
C THR A 51 -2.26 -9.20 -5.74
N ARG A 52 -2.92 -8.74 -6.82
CA ARG A 52 -4.23 -8.07 -6.71
C ARG A 52 -5.29 -8.97 -6.08
N ALA A 53 -5.18 -10.28 -6.27
CA ALA A 53 -6.12 -11.25 -5.70
C ALA A 53 -5.96 -11.35 -4.18
N GLU A 54 -4.72 -11.42 -3.67
CA GLU A 54 -4.42 -11.41 -2.23
C GLU A 54 -4.86 -10.10 -1.57
N PHE A 55 -4.62 -8.95 -2.22
CA PHE A 55 -5.05 -7.66 -1.70
C PHE A 55 -6.57 -7.56 -1.57
N ARG A 56 -7.30 -7.94 -2.63
CA ARG A 56 -8.76 -8.01 -2.58
C ARG A 56 -9.23 -8.98 -1.51
N ALA A 57 -8.56 -10.13 -1.38
CA ALA A 57 -8.90 -11.13 -0.39
C ALA A 57 -8.76 -10.61 1.05
N ALA A 58 -7.66 -9.92 1.34
CA ALA A 58 -7.37 -9.36 2.65
C ALA A 58 -8.32 -8.19 3.02
N LEU A 59 -8.91 -7.52 2.03
CA LEU A 59 -9.92 -6.48 2.23
C LEU A 59 -11.34 -7.00 2.46
N ARG A 60 -11.63 -8.27 2.13
CA ARG A 60 -13.02 -8.79 2.17
C ARG A 60 -13.69 -8.68 3.53
N ASP A 61 -12.90 -8.78 4.60
CA ASP A 61 -13.41 -8.78 5.96
C ASP A 61 -13.54 -7.35 6.54
N ALA A 62 -13.01 -6.34 5.83
CA ALA A 62 -13.07 -4.95 6.26
C ALA A 62 -14.45 -4.35 5.98
N LYS A 63 -15.09 -3.84 7.02
CA LYS A 63 -16.41 -3.20 6.97
C LYS A 63 -16.29 -1.69 7.02
N SER A 64 -17.37 -0.99 6.69
CA SER A 64 -17.47 0.46 6.90
C SER A 64 -17.18 0.81 8.36
N GLY A 65 -16.34 1.82 8.56
CA GLY A 65 -15.85 2.25 9.87
C GLY A 65 -14.63 1.50 10.40
N ASP A 66 -14.27 0.35 9.84
CA ASP A 66 -13.06 -0.37 10.25
C ASP A 66 -11.80 0.40 9.87
N ILE A 67 -10.72 0.14 10.61
CA ILE A 67 -9.39 0.64 10.30
C ILE A 67 -8.59 -0.47 9.64
N VAL A 68 -8.30 -0.31 8.36
CA VAL A 68 -7.36 -1.15 7.62
C VAL A 68 -5.95 -0.60 7.79
N THR A 69 -5.02 -1.47 8.17
CA THR A 69 -3.59 -1.11 8.30
C THR A 69 -2.81 -1.65 7.11
N LEU A 70 -2.17 -0.75 6.37
CA LEU A 70 -1.23 -1.06 5.31
C LEU A 70 0.20 -0.90 5.81
N ILE A 71 1.08 -1.78 5.35
CA ILE A 71 2.52 -1.52 5.33
C ILE A 71 2.89 -1.24 3.88
N ALA A 72 3.40 -0.04 3.61
CA ALA A 72 3.82 0.37 2.28
C ALA A 72 5.28 0.81 2.30
N TYR A 73 6.01 0.54 1.23
CA TYR A 73 7.37 1.04 1.03
C TYR A 73 7.34 2.19 0.02
N ASN A 74 7.78 3.38 0.45
CA ASN A 74 7.92 4.51 -0.45
C ASN A 74 9.29 4.45 -1.14
N VAL A 75 9.30 4.39 -2.47
CA VAL A 75 10.55 4.21 -3.23
C VAL A 75 11.48 5.43 -3.13
N SER A 76 10.94 6.65 -3.11
CA SER A 76 11.77 7.87 -3.05
C SER A 76 12.36 8.10 -1.67
N ARG A 77 11.55 7.89 -0.62
CA ARG A 77 11.96 8.06 0.79
C ARG A 77 12.73 6.84 1.32
N GLN A 78 12.70 5.73 0.57
CA GLN A 78 13.35 4.47 0.89
C GLN A 78 12.99 3.91 2.28
N GLN A 79 11.74 4.09 2.70
CA GLN A 79 11.26 3.72 4.02
C GLN A 79 9.95 2.95 3.96
N GLU A 80 9.73 2.07 4.94
CA GLU A 80 8.43 1.45 5.19
C GLU A 80 7.58 2.38 6.07
N GLU A 81 6.31 2.51 5.69
CA GLU A 81 5.33 3.36 6.34
C GLU A 81 4.12 2.54 6.77
N VAL A 82 3.67 2.78 8.01
CA VAL A 82 2.43 2.21 8.53
C VAL A 82 1.30 3.17 8.24
N ILE A 83 0.41 2.79 7.32
CA ILE A 83 -0.68 3.64 6.85
C ILE A 83 -1.99 3.05 7.36
N ARG A 84 -2.75 3.85 8.12
CA ARG A 84 -4.05 3.43 8.65
C ARG A 84 -5.16 4.15 7.90
N LEU A 85 -6.01 3.37 7.25
CA LEU A 85 -7.12 3.86 6.43
C LEU A 85 -8.43 3.51 7.12
N ARG A 86 -9.31 4.49 7.29
CA ARG A 86 -10.67 4.25 7.76
C ARG A 86 -11.53 3.89 6.55
N MET A 87 -12.22 2.77 6.61
CA MET A 87 -13.11 2.33 5.55
C MET A 87 -14.38 3.19 5.54
N PRO A 88 -14.83 3.67 4.36
CA PRO A 88 -16.07 4.42 4.22
C PRO A 88 -17.29 3.54 4.51
#